data_AF-A0A1I1NWD4-F1
#
_entry.id   AF-A0A1I1NWD4-F1
#
_cell.length_a   1.000
_cell.length_b   1.000
_cell.length_c   1.000
_cell.angle_alpha   90.00
_cell.angle_beta   90.00
_cell.angle_gamma   90.00
#
_symmetry.space_group_name_H-M   'P 1'
#
loop_
_entity.id
_entity.type
_entity.pdbx_description
1 polymer ?
#
loop_
_entity_poly.entity_id
_entity_poly.type
_entity_poly.pdbx_seq_one_letter_code
_entity_poly.pdbx_strand_id
1 'polypeptide(L)'
;MEVDKDHLHMMIETTPNINLSDYVRALKSYTTFHIWKKYSSYLSKCFWKEKTFWSDGYFISSIGEVSSDTLKHYIENQGKNT
;
A
#
# COMPACT_ATOMS: atom_id res chain seq x y z
N MET A 1 7.41 6.53 -1.49
CA MET A 1 6.03 6.15 -1.11
C MET A 1 5.14 7.29 -1.52
N GLU A 2 4.11 7.00 -2.29
CA GLU A 2 3.09 7.95 -2.70
C GLU A 2 1.73 7.45 -2.20
N VAL A 3 0.90 8.37 -1.74
CA VAL A 3 -0.44 8.09 -1.22
C VAL A 3 -1.41 8.86 -2.10
N ASP A 4 -2.37 8.15 -2.67
CA ASP A 4 -3.51 8.77 -3.36
C ASP A 4 -4.77 8.65 -2.45
N LYS A 5 -5.92 9.08 -2.96
CA LYS A 5 -7.19 9.13 -2.21
C LYS A 5 -7.62 7.78 -1.66
N ASP A 6 -7.37 6.69 -2.40
CA ASP A 6 -7.88 5.36 -2.09
C ASP A 6 -6.83 4.23 -2.17
N HIS A 7 -5.58 4.54 -2.51
CA HIS A 7 -4.51 3.54 -2.63
C HIS A 7 -3.12 4.07 -2.26
N LEU A 8 -2.20 3.14 -2.02
CA LEU A 8 -0.83 3.40 -1.57
C LEU A 8 0.16 2.77 -2.53
N HIS A 9 1.07 3.57 -3.08
CA HIS A 9 2.21 3.12 -3.89
C HIS A 9 3.49 3.10 -3.06
N MET A 10 4.10 1.92 -2.94
CA MET A 10 5.36 1.73 -2.24
C MET A 10 6.38 1.10 -3.17
N MET A 11 7.58 1.65 -3.11
CA MET A 11 8.77 1.07 -3.70
C MET A 11 9.57 0.47 -2.56
N ILE A 12 9.84 -0.83 -2.67
CA ILE A 12 10.52 -1.60 -1.63
C ILE A 12 11.76 -2.24 -2.23
N GLU A 13 12.88 -2.09 -1.53
CA GLU A 13 14.08 -2.87 -1.79
C GLU A 13 14.03 -4.08 -0.86
N THR A 14 14.16 -5.29 -1.41
CA THR A 14 14.05 -6.54 -0.63
C THR A 14 15.21 -7.45 -0.97
N THR A 15 15.59 -8.30 -0.01
CA THR A 15 16.45 -9.42 -0.33
C THR A 15 15.66 -10.47 -1.13
N PRO A 16 16.31 -11.24 -2.03
CA PRO A 16 15.62 -12.20 -2.90
C PRO A 16 14.84 -13.30 -2.17
N ASN A 17 15.17 -13.56 -0.90
CA ASN A 17 14.61 -14.66 -0.12
C ASN A 17 13.33 -14.27 0.65
N ILE A 18 12.77 -13.09 0.43
CA ILE A 18 11.55 -12.65 1.10
C ILE A 18 10.33 -13.08 0.28
N ASN A 19 9.37 -13.73 0.95
CA ASN A 19 8.04 -13.92 0.38
C ASN A 19 7.28 -12.58 0.41
N LEU A 20 7.16 -11.94 -0.75
CA LEU A 20 6.50 -10.64 -0.91
C LEU A 20 5.02 -10.67 -0.48
N SER A 21 4.33 -11.80 -0.65
CA SER A 21 2.94 -11.92 -0.21
C SER A 21 2.81 -11.88 1.32
N ASP A 22 3.76 -12.50 2.04
CA ASP A 22 3.81 -12.45 3.51
C ASP A 22 4.14 -11.03 3.99
N TYR A 23 5.05 -10.34 3.28
CA TYR A 23 5.38 -8.94 3.55
C TYR A 23 4.14 -8.04 3.44
N VAL A 24 3.41 -8.13 2.32
CA VAL A 24 2.18 -7.34 2.12
C VAL A 24 1.12 -7.68 3.16
N ARG A 25 0.95 -8.96 3.51
CA ARG A 25 0.02 -9.39 4.57
C ARG A 25 0.38 -8.74 5.92
N ALA A 26 1.66 -8.79 6.30
CA ALA A 26 2.14 -8.20 7.55
C ALA A 26 1.91 -6.69 7.55
N LEU A 27 2.25 -5.99 6.46
CA LEU A 27 2.06 -4.56 6.32
C LEU A 27 0.59 -4.15 6.44
N LYS A 28 -0.30 -4.79 5.68
CA LYS A 28 -1.75 -4.52 5.72
C LYS A 28 -2.33 -4.78 7.10
N SER A 29 -1.93 -5.87 7.76
CA SER A 29 -2.41 -6.22 9.11
C SER A 29 -1.92 -5.23 10.16
N TYR A 30 -0.62 -4.92 10.16
CA TYR A 30 -0.01 -4.02 11.13
C TYR A 30 -0.59 -2.61 11.02
N THR A 31 -0.72 -2.09 9.81
CA THR A 31 -1.29 -0.76 9.58
C THR A 31 -2.78 -0.71 9.93
N THR A 32 -3.56 -1.72 9.56
CA THR A 32 -4.99 -1.82 9.95
C THR A 32 -5.14 -1.74 11.46
N PHE A 33 -4.35 -2.51 12.22
CA PHE A 33 -4.40 -2.48 13.69
C PHE A 33 -4.15 -1.07 14.25
N HIS A 34 -3.09 -0.39 13.80
CA HIS A 34 -2.72 0.93 14.31
C HIS A 34 -3.71 2.02 13.89
N ILE A 35 -4.22 1.96 12.66
CA ILE A 35 -5.24 2.87 12.14
C ILE A 35 -6.53 2.73 12.95
N TRP A 36 -6.99 1.50 13.21
CA TRP A 36 -8.15 1.25 14.07
C TRP A 36 -7.92 1.68 15.50
N LYS A 37 -6.73 1.48 16.06
CA LYS A 37 -6.40 1.95 17.42
C LYS A 37 -6.48 3.47 17.54
N LYS A 38 -6.09 4.20 16.49
CA LYS A 38 -6.03 5.67 16.50
C LYS A 38 -7.34 6.35 16.09
N TYR A 39 -8.10 5.76 15.17
CA TYR A 39 -9.24 6.40 14.50
C TYR A 39 -10.55 5.60 14.60
N SER A 40 -10.68 4.72 15.61
CA SER A 40 -11.84 3.82 15.77
C SER A 40 -13.19 4.52 15.71
N SER A 41 -13.32 5.72 16.28
CA SER A 41 -14.58 6.50 16.33
C SER A 41 -15.05 7.01 14.96
N TYR A 42 -14.12 7.25 14.04
CA TYR A 42 -14.42 7.62 12.66
C TYR A 42 -14.65 6.36 11.82
N LEU A 43 -13.74 5.38 11.92
CA LEU A 43 -13.77 4.18 11.11
C LEU A 43 -14.99 3.30 11.38
N SER A 44 -15.51 3.25 12.60
CA SER A 44 -16.74 2.52 12.91
C SER A 44 -17.98 3.06 12.18
N LYS A 45 -17.95 4.33 11.74
CA LYS A 45 -19.02 4.93 10.94
C LYS A 45 -18.92 4.56 9.46
N CYS A 46 -17.70 4.31 8.98
CA CYS A 46 -17.43 3.93 7.58
C CYS A 46 -17.49 2.40 7.38
N PHE A 47 -17.02 1.63 8.37
CA PHE A 47 -16.88 0.18 8.34
C PHE A 47 -17.74 -0.46 9.44
N TRP A 48 -18.98 -0.74 9.07
CA TRP A 48 -20.04 -1.24 9.97
C TRP A 48 -20.03 -2.76 10.23
N LYS A 49 -19.37 -3.54 9.37
CA LYS A 49 -19.36 -5.02 9.46
C LYS A 49 -18.09 -5.58 10.09
N GLU A 50 -16.93 -5.10 9.66
CA GLU A 50 -15.63 -5.69 9.97
C GLU A 50 -14.58 -4.60 10.21
N LYS A 51 -13.58 -4.88 11.05
CA LYS A 51 -12.44 -3.98 11.28
C LYS A 51 -11.38 -4.12 10.18
N THR A 52 -11.78 -3.80 8.96
CA THR A 52 -10.90 -3.76 7.78
C THR A 52 -10.44 -2.33 7.47
N PHE A 53 -9.48 -2.19 6.58
CA PHE A 53 -9.03 -0.89 6.07
C PHE A 53 -8.57 -0.98 4.61
N TRP A 54 -7.83 -2.04 4.29
CA TRP A 54 -7.41 -2.32 2.91
C TRP A 54 -8.38 -3.24 2.19
N SER A 55 -8.45 -3.14 0.86
CA SER A 55 -9.08 -4.18 0.03
C SER A 55 -8.30 -5.49 0.12
N ASP A 56 -8.87 -6.62 -0.29
CA ASP A 56 -8.17 -7.91 -0.26
C ASP A 56 -6.99 -7.95 -1.25
N GLY A 57 -7.15 -7.25 -2.38
CA GLY A 57 -6.16 -7.18 -3.44
C GLY A 57 -4.88 -6.41 -3.07
N TYR A 58 -3.84 -6.66 -3.85
CA TYR A 58 -2.61 -5.89 -3.91
C TYR A 58 -1.93 -6.16 -5.26
N PHE A 59 -1.07 -5.25 -5.69
CA PHE A 59 -0.28 -5.40 -6.91
C PHE A 59 1.21 -5.30 -6.58
N ILE A 60 2.00 -6.21 -7.14
CA ILE A 60 3.46 -6.20 -7.04
C ILE A 60 4.02 -6.43 -8.42
N SER A 61 4.98 -5.60 -8.81
CA SER A 61 5.73 -5.76 -10.05
C SER A 61 7.19 -5.48 -9.75
N SER A 62 8.08 -6.34 -10.28
CA SER A 62 9.50 -6.04 -10.31
C SER A 62 9.75 -4.96 -11.34
N ILE A 63 10.47 -3.92 -10.93
CA ILE A 63 10.98 -2.94 -11.87
C ILE A 63 12.39 -3.43 -12.24
N GLY A 64 12.70 -3.53 -13.54
CA GLY A 64 14.05 -3.86 -14.01
C GLY A 64 15.08 -2.80 -13.60
N GLU A 65 16.32 -2.88 -14.09
CA GLU A 65 17.30 -1.79 -13.94
C GLU A 65 16.74 -0.50 -14.55
N VAL A 66 16.06 0.29 -13.74
CA VAL A 66 15.41 1.53 -14.12
C VAL A 66 16.00 2.59 -13.22
N SER A 67 16.57 3.62 -13.84
CA SER A 67 17.18 4.74 -13.12
C SER A 67 16.18 5.36 -12.13
N SER A 68 16.67 5.85 -10.99
CA SER A 68 15.86 6.52 -9.97
C SER A 68 14.98 7.64 -10.53
N ASP A 69 15.43 8.32 -11.59
CA ASP A 69 14.70 9.41 -12.25
C ASP A 69 13.50 8.90 -13.05
N THR A 70 13.69 7.82 -13.83
CA THR A 70 12.58 7.16 -14.54
C THR A 70 11.54 6.59 -13.56
N LEU A 71 12.02 6.14 -12.40
CA LEU A 71 11.20 5.59 -11.32
C LEU A 71 10.32 6.66 -10.66
N LYS A 72 10.92 7.80 -10.32
CA LYS A 72 10.22 8.96 -9.77
C LYS A 72 9.19 9.48 -10.76
N HIS A 73 9.54 9.55 -12.04
CA HIS A 73 8.64 9.96 -13.10
C HIS A 73 7.45 9.00 -13.30
N TYR A 74 7.65 7.68 -13.16
CA TYR A 74 6.55 6.72 -13.23
C TYR A 74 5.55 6.91 -12.08
N ILE A 75 6.05 7.03 -10.85
CA ILE A 75 5.25 7.25 -9.63
C ILE A 75 4.44 8.55 -9.78
N GLU A 76 5.11 9.66 -10.07
CA GLU A 76 4.46 10.98 -10.21
C GLU A 76 3.40 11.07 -11.33
N ASN A 77 3.39 10.13 -12.28
CA ASN A 77 2.43 10.12 -13.39
C ASN A 77 1.37 9.03 -13.28
N GLN A 78 1.50 8.09 -12.34
CA GLN A 78 0.44 7.12 -12.02
C GLN A 78 -0.68 7.86 -11.28
N GLY A 79 -1.87 7.94 -11.91
CA GLY A 79 -3.05 8.65 -11.37
C GLY A 79 -3.37 9.99 -12.05
N LYS A 80 -2.52 10.50 -12.97
CA LYS A 80 -2.78 11.75 -13.71
C LYS A 80 -3.62 11.60 -14.99
N ASN A 81 -3.92 10.38 -15.42
CA ASN A 81 -4.65 10.08 -16.67
C ASN A 81 -6.09 9.56 -16.44
N THR A 82 -6.68 9.82 -15.29
CA THR A 82 -8.11 9.59 -14.97
C THR A 82 -8.66 10.81 -14.26
#